data_AF-A0A9N7Z693-F1
#
_entry.id   AF-A0A9N7Z693-F1
#
_cell.length_a   1.000
_cell.length_b   1.000
_cell.length_c   1.000
_cell.angle_alpha   90.00
_cell.angle_beta   90.00
_cell.angle_gamma   90.00
#
_symmetry.space_group_name_H-M   'P 1'
#
loop_
_entity.id
_entity.type
_entity.pdbx_description
1 polymer ?
#
loop_
_entity_poly.entity_id
_entity_poly.type
_entity_poly.pdbx_seq_one_letter_code
_entity_poly.pdbx_strand_id
1 'polypeptide(L)'
;MLSYYAEQGDVQMAVSVLIVMGDRIRKEIDDLTQEHWYMSYIDLLQRFELWNVSNEVIKLSTCSAITCLNQASTTLHINCSNCKRPMSNKGWICDRCHQCASVCAVCHHVVKGLFVWCQGCSHGGHLEHIMNWLKSSTHCPAGCGHLCEYT
;
A
#
# COMPACT_ATOMS: atom_id res chain seq x y z
N MET A 1 -28.38 -2.23 -19.78
CA MET A 1 -27.21 -2.70 -20.57
C MET A 1 -26.10 -3.22 -19.68
N LEU A 2 -25.64 -2.47 -18.66
CA LEU A 2 -24.57 -2.96 -17.76
C LEU A 2 -24.98 -4.18 -16.93
N SER A 3 -26.22 -4.23 -16.43
CA SER A 3 -26.74 -5.41 -15.72
C SER A 3 -26.70 -6.67 -16.56
N TYR A 4 -26.95 -6.57 -17.88
CA TYR A 4 -26.85 -7.70 -18.79
C TYR A 4 -25.43 -8.29 -18.82
N TYR A 5 -24.39 -7.44 -18.96
CA TYR A 5 -23.01 -7.90 -18.95
C TYR A 5 -22.62 -8.52 -17.60
N ALA A 6 -23.00 -7.87 -16.49
CA ALA A 6 -22.73 -8.38 -15.16
C ALA A 6 -23.41 -9.74 -14.89
N GLU A 7 -24.65 -9.93 -15.34
CA GLU A 7 -25.39 -11.20 -15.24
C GLU A 7 -24.77 -12.33 -16.06
N GLN A 8 -24.06 -12.00 -17.15
CA GLN A 8 -23.27 -12.97 -17.92
C GLN A 8 -21.87 -13.22 -17.31
N GLY A 9 -21.56 -12.61 -16.17
CA GLY A 9 -20.27 -12.75 -15.49
C GLY A 9 -19.19 -11.76 -15.92
N ASP A 10 -19.47 -10.86 -16.88
CA ASP A 10 -18.54 -9.81 -17.32
C ASP A 10 -18.65 -8.58 -16.39
N VAL A 11 -18.23 -8.79 -15.15
CA VAL A 11 -18.16 -7.74 -14.12
C VAL A 11 -17.05 -6.72 -14.42
N GLN A 12 -16.04 -7.10 -15.20
CA GLN A 12 -14.98 -6.21 -15.64
C GLN A 12 -15.54 -5.07 -16.51
N MET A 13 -16.38 -5.37 -17.50
CA MET A 13 -17.01 -4.34 -18.33
C MET A 13 -17.89 -3.41 -17.50
N ALA A 14 -18.69 -3.98 -16.59
CA ALA A 14 -19.56 -3.20 -15.72
C ALA A 14 -18.77 -2.21 -14.85
N VAL A 15 -17.72 -2.68 -14.17
CA VAL A 15 -16.85 -1.84 -13.33
C VAL A 15 -16.05 -0.83 -14.15
N SER A 16 -15.53 -1.21 -15.31
CA SER A 16 -14.76 -0.31 -16.17
C SER A 16 -15.62 0.88 -16.62
N VAL A 17 -16.88 0.64 -16.98
CA VAL A 17 -17.81 1.71 -17.37
C VAL A 17 -18.17 2.57 -16.15
N LEU A 18 -18.38 1.99 -14.97
CA LEU A 18 -18.62 2.76 -13.74
C LEU A 18 -17.46 3.71 -13.41
N ILE A 19 -16.22 3.24 -13.53
CA ILE A 19 -15.01 4.05 -13.30
C ILE A 19 -14.92 5.19 -14.32
N VAL A 20 -15.10 4.90 -15.62
CA VAL A 20 -14.89 5.88 -16.70
C VAL A 20 -16.04 6.90 -16.79
N MET A 21 -17.28 6.45 -16.66
CA MET A 21 -18.46 7.31 -16.81
C MET A 21 -18.84 8.01 -15.51
N GLY A 22 -18.37 7.51 -14.36
CA GLY A 22 -18.50 8.13 -13.04
C GLY A 22 -19.92 8.59 -12.75
N ASP A 23 -20.06 9.87 -12.36
CA ASP A 23 -21.32 10.48 -11.95
C ASP A 23 -22.40 10.52 -13.04
N ARG A 24 -22.06 10.30 -14.32
CA ARG A 24 -23.04 10.31 -15.42
C ARG A 24 -23.97 9.11 -15.40
N ILE A 25 -23.49 7.95 -14.97
CA ILE A 25 -24.26 6.69 -14.94
C ILE A 25 -24.51 6.18 -13.53
N ARG A 26 -23.74 6.66 -12.54
CA ARG A 26 -23.84 6.21 -11.14
C ARG A 26 -25.25 6.30 -10.56
N LYS A 27 -26.01 7.34 -10.92
CA LYS A 27 -27.37 7.55 -10.38
C LYS A 27 -28.42 6.63 -11.02
N GLU A 28 -28.09 5.96 -12.11
CA GLU A 28 -28.99 5.03 -12.79
C GLU A 28 -28.91 3.61 -12.23
N ILE A 29 -27.91 3.31 -11.40
CA ILE A 29 -27.68 2.00 -10.79
C ILE A 29 -27.65 2.20 -9.28
N ASP A 30 -28.38 1.38 -8.53
CA ASP A 30 -28.38 1.48 -7.07
C ASP A 30 -26.99 1.15 -6.48
N ASP A 31 -26.68 1.74 -5.33
CA ASP A 31 -25.36 1.63 -4.72
C ASP A 31 -24.99 0.17 -4.36
N LEU A 32 -25.97 -0.66 -4.00
CA LEU A 32 -25.75 -2.07 -3.64
C LEU A 32 -25.33 -2.90 -4.86
N THR A 33 -25.99 -2.70 -6.01
CA THR A 33 -25.60 -3.34 -7.27
C THR A 33 -24.19 -2.92 -7.70
N GLN A 34 -23.85 -1.63 -7.58
CA GLN A 34 -22.50 -1.15 -7.87
C GLN A 34 -21.46 -1.83 -6.96
N GLU A 35 -21.71 -1.85 -5.65
CA GLU A 35 -20.83 -2.49 -4.67
C GLU A 35 -20.62 -3.98 -5.01
N HIS A 36 -21.68 -4.71 -5.34
CA HIS A 36 -21.60 -6.12 -5.72
C HIS A 36 -20.72 -6.34 -6.97
N TRP A 37 -20.84 -5.50 -8.00
CA TRP A 37 -19.99 -5.60 -9.20
C TRP A 37 -18.52 -5.31 -8.90
N TYR A 38 -18.24 -4.26 -8.13
CA TYR A 38 -16.87 -3.95 -7.70
C TYR A 38 -16.26 -5.12 -6.90
N MET A 39 -16.98 -5.64 -5.89
CA MET A 39 -16.51 -6.75 -5.06
C MET A 39 -16.24 -8.00 -5.90
N SER A 40 -17.13 -8.34 -6.83
CA SER A 40 -16.96 -9.50 -7.72
C SER A 40 -15.74 -9.37 -8.62
N TYR A 41 -15.50 -8.17 -9.17
CA TYR A 41 -14.32 -7.94 -10.00
C TYR A 41 -13.01 -7.92 -9.19
N ILE A 42 -13.04 -7.32 -7.99
CA ILE A 42 -11.90 -7.32 -7.07
C ILE A 42 -11.54 -8.75 -6.66
N ASP A 43 -12.51 -9.59 -6.31
CA ASP A 43 -12.30 -11.00 -5.97
C ASP A 43 -11.68 -11.77 -7.15
N LEU A 44 -12.15 -11.54 -8.38
CA LEU A 44 -11.57 -12.15 -9.58
C LEU A 44 -10.09 -11.74 -9.77
N LEU A 45 -9.78 -10.44 -9.65
CA LEU A 45 -8.41 -9.93 -9.75
C LEU A 45 -7.51 -10.50 -8.65
N GLN A 46 -8.03 -10.64 -7.43
CA GLN A 46 -7.31 -11.25 -6.31
C GLN A 46 -7.01 -12.73 -6.57
N ARG A 47 -7.98 -13.50 -7.09
CA ARG A 47 -7.76 -14.92 -7.46
C ARG A 47 -6.75 -15.12 -8.58
N PHE A 48 -6.57 -14.12 -9.45
CA PHE A 48 -5.53 -14.10 -10.47
C PHE A 48 -4.20 -13.48 -10.00
N GLU A 49 -4.08 -13.16 -8.72
CA GLU A 49 -2.88 -12.54 -8.14
C GLU A 49 -2.53 -11.18 -8.75
N LEU A 50 -3.51 -10.50 -9.35
CA LEU A 50 -3.37 -9.18 -9.96
C LEU A 50 -3.55 -8.07 -8.91
N TRP A 51 -2.77 -8.13 -7.83
CA TRP A 51 -2.91 -7.28 -6.64
C TRP A 51 -2.83 -5.79 -6.95
N ASN A 52 -1.90 -5.39 -7.81
CA ASN A 52 -1.72 -4.00 -8.20
C ASN A 52 -2.92 -3.47 -8.99
N VAL A 53 -3.47 -4.29 -9.89
CA VAL A 53 -4.67 -3.93 -10.67
C VAL A 53 -5.89 -3.85 -9.75
N SER A 54 -6.03 -4.82 -8.83
CA SER A 54 -7.08 -4.82 -7.81
C SER A 54 -7.05 -3.53 -6.97
N ASN A 55 -5.87 -3.12 -6.50
CA ASN A 55 -5.71 -1.90 -5.72
C ASN A 55 -6.00 -0.62 -6.54
N GLU A 56 -5.61 -0.60 -7.83
CA GLU A 56 -5.94 0.51 -8.72
C GLU A 56 -7.45 0.63 -8.93
N VAL A 57 -8.16 -0.49 -9.11
CA VAL A 57 -9.64 -0.53 -9.19
C VAL A 57 -10.27 -0.01 -7.90
N ILE A 58 -9.79 -0.41 -6.72
CA ILE A 58 -10.27 0.08 -5.43
C ILE A 58 -10.10 1.61 -5.35
N LYS A 59 -8.93 2.11 -5.73
CA LYS A 59 -8.58 3.54 -5.67
C LYS A 59 -9.39 4.39 -6.64
N LEU A 60 -9.68 3.86 -7.83
CA LEU A 60 -10.48 4.53 -8.86
C LEU A 60 -11.99 4.40 -8.62
N SER A 61 -12.42 3.54 -7.69
CA SER A 61 -13.83 3.32 -7.41
C SER A 61 -14.52 4.60 -6.91
N THR A 62 -15.75 4.80 -7.34
CA THR A 62 -16.60 5.92 -6.92
C THR A 62 -17.47 5.59 -5.72
N CYS A 63 -17.40 4.35 -5.22
CA CYS A 63 -18.20 3.85 -4.10
C CYS A 63 -17.38 3.89 -2.81
N SER A 64 -17.89 4.54 -1.77
CA SER A 64 -17.18 4.66 -0.48
C SER A 64 -16.90 3.31 0.17
N ALA A 65 -17.83 2.35 0.05
CA ALA A 65 -17.68 0.99 0.57
C ALA A 65 -16.54 0.22 -0.11
N ILE A 66 -16.17 0.60 -1.34
CA ILE A 66 -15.05 0.01 -2.07
C ILE A 66 -13.75 0.76 -1.75
N THR A 67 -13.74 2.10 -1.84
CA THR A 67 -12.53 2.89 -1.55
C THR A 67 -11.96 2.66 -0.15
N CYS A 68 -12.79 2.30 0.85
CA CYS A 68 -12.31 2.05 2.21
C CYS A 68 -11.54 0.73 2.36
N LEU A 69 -11.63 -0.20 1.38
CA LEU A 69 -10.98 -1.50 1.44
C LEU A 69 -9.46 -1.41 1.53
N ASN A 70 -8.85 -0.40 0.89
CA ASN A 70 -7.40 -0.18 0.97
C ASN A 70 -6.98 0.77 2.10
N GLN A 71 -7.91 1.22 2.94
CA GLN A 71 -7.66 2.05 4.12
C GLN A 71 -7.79 1.27 5.44
N ALA A 72 -8.29 0.02 5.38
CA ALA A 72 -8.39 -0.84 6.54
C ALA A 72 -7.06 -1.55 6.81
N SER A 73 -6.66 -1.65 8.09
CA SER A 73 -5.50 -2.43 8.53
C SER A 73 -4.16 -2.05 7.88
N THR A 74 -4.02 -0.83 7.35
CA THR A 74 -2.78 -0.33 6.71
C THR A 74 -1.95 0.57 7.64
N THR A 75 -2.39 0.78 8.89
CA THR A 75 -1.66 1.60 9.86
C THR A 75 -0.42 0.88 10.37
N LEU A 76 0.75 1.47 10.14
CA LEU A 76 2.04 0.99 10.65
C LEU A 76 2.60 1.96 11.68
N HIS A 77 2.91 1.45 12.87
CA HIS A 77 3.62 2.22 13.90
C HIS A 77 5.12 2.07 13.69
N ILE A 78 5.81 3.20 13.55
CA ILE A 78 7.25 3.25 13.26
C ILE A 78 7.97 3.87 14.45
N ASN A 79 9.16 3.35 14.75
CA ASN A 79 10.07 3.88 15.76
C ASN A 79 11.20 4.68 15.12
N CYS A 80 11.70 5.71 15.81
CA CYS A 80 12.85 6.47 15.37
C CYS A 80 14.11 5.58 15.32
N SER A 81 14.79 5.53 14.18
CA SER A 81 16.03 4.78 13.98
C SER A 81 17.15 5.18 14.95
N ASN A 82 17.18 6.43 15.43
CA ASN A 82 18.20 6.90 16.36
C ASN A 82 17.85 6.62 17.83
N CYS A 83 16.71 7.10 18.32
CA CYS A 83 16.34 7.00 19.75
C CYS A 83 15.40 5.86 20.11
N LYS A 84 14.95 5.06 19.13
CA LYS A 84 14.04 3.91 19.25
C LYS A 84 12.66 4.20 19.83
N ARG A 85 12.31 5.48 20.03
CA ARG A 85 10.99 5.88 20.52
C ARG A 85 9.95 5.83 19.39
N PRO A 86 8.68 5.51 19.68
CA PRO A 86 7.60 5.63 18.72
C PRO A 86 7.54 7.03 18.11
N MET A 87 7.32 7.10 16.81
CA MET A 87 7.10 8.36 16.11
C MET A 87 5.67 8.84 16.31
N SER A 88 5.47 10.16 16.32
CA SER A 88 4.12 10.75 16.42
C SER A 88 3.28 10.42 15.19
N ASN A 89 1.97 10.70 15.25
CA ASN A 89 0.99 10.33 14.20
C ASN A 89 1.33 10.79 12.78
N LYS A 90 2.28 11.73 12.60
CA LYS A 90 2.74 12.15 11.28
C LYS A 90 3.87 11.28 10.74
N GLY A 91 4.54 10.45 11.53
CA GLY A 91 5.48 9.41 11.08
C GLY A 91 6.75 9.87 10.33
N TRP A 92 6.88 11.14 9.94
CA TRP A 92 7.96 11.61 9.05
C TRP A 92 9.21 12.11 9.77
N ILE A 93 9.04 12.79 10.91
CA ILE A 93 10.14 13.42 11.66
C ILE A 93 10.01 13.07 13.13
N CYS A 94 11.11 12.68 13.77
CA CYS A 94 11.12 12.40 15.20
C CYS A 94 11.13 13.71 16.00
N ASP A 95 10.16 13.88 16.90
CA ASP A 95 10.03 15.09 17.73
C ASP A 95 11.22 15.35 18.67
N ARG A 96 12.02 14.31 18.97
CA ARG A 96 13.20 14.41 19.84
C ARG A 96 14.51 14.56 19.06
N CYS A 97 14.68 13.77 18.01
CA CYS A 97 15.94 13.73 17.26
C CYS A 97 15.96 14.72 16.10
N HIS A 98 14.80 15.24 15.69
CA HIS A 98 14.61 16.01 14.46
C HIS A 98 15.15 15.31 13.20
N GLN A 99 15.19 13.97 13.25
CA GLN A 99 15.64 13.11 12.16
C GLN A 99 14.44 12.54 11.42
N CYS A 100 14.60 12.39 10.10
CA CYS A 100 13.60 11.76 9.26
C CYS A 100 13.52 10.26 9.51
N ALA A 101 12.32 9.68 9.48
CA ALA A 101 12.10 8.25 9.63
C ALA A 101 12.75 7.44 8.50
N SER A 102 12.70 7.97 7.28
CA SER A 102 13.01 7.26 6.05
C SER A 102 14.39 7.62 5.49
N VAL A 103 15.43 7.66 6.35
CA VAL A 103 16.82 7.84 5.88
C VAL A 103 17.43 6.48 5.54
N CYS A 104 18.01 6.36 4.35
CA CYS A 104 18.68 5.13 3.94
C CYS A 104 20.01 4.94 4.67
N ALA A 105 20.16 3.81 5.37
CA ALA A 105 21.38 3.47 6.10
C ALA A 105 22.62 3.22 5.20
N VAL A 106 22.41 3.01 3.89
CA VAL A 106 23.50 2.73 2.93
C VAL A 106 23.99 4.02 2.25
N CYS A 107 23.07 4.82 1.69
CA CYS A 107 23.44 6.03 0.95
C CYS A 107 23.25 7.33 1.74
N HIS A 108 22.67 7.26 2.94
CA HIS A 108 22.40 8.39 3.83
C HIS A 108 21.45 9.47 3.28
N HIS A 109 20.77 9.20 2.16
CA HIS A 109 19.74 10.08 1.60
C HIS A 109 18.34 9.71 2.10
N VAL A 110 17.44 10.69 2.11
CA VAL A 110 16.01 10.48 2.38
C VAL A 110 15.38 9.67 1.25
N VAL A 111 14.63 8.63 1.62
CA VAL A 111 13.85 7.80 0.72
C VAL A 111 12.52 8.47 0.43
N LYS A 112 12.27 8.82 -0.84
CA LYS A 112 11.04 9.46 -1.32
C LYS A 112 10.01 8.48 -1.90
N GLY A 113 10.27 7.18 -1.81
CA GLY A 113 9.43 6.10 -2.35
C GLY A 113 9.35 4.94 -1.37
N LEU A 114 9.48 3.71 -1.89
CA LEU A 114 9.42 2.51 -1.08
C LEU A 114 10.60 2.45 -0.09
N PHE A 115 10.26 2.57 1.20
CA PHE A 115 11.19 2.44 2.31
C PHE A 115 10.96 1.10 2.99
N VAL A 116 12.02 0.29 3.08
CA VAL A 116 12.02 -0.97 3.83
C VAL A 116 12.86 -0.78 5.09
N TRP A 117 12.38 -1.28 6.22
CA TRP A 117 13.10 -1.21 7.48
C TRP A 117 12.95 -2.48 8.30
N CYS A 118 13.94 -2.73 9.16
CA CYS A 118 13.89 -3.82 10.12
C CYS A 118 13.05 -3.40 11.32
N GLN A 119 12.01 -4.17 11.66
CA GLN A 119 11.15 -3.88 12.81
C GLN A 119 11.90 -3.95 14.15
N GLY A 120 12.97 -4.76 14.24
CA GLY A 120 13.79 -4.91 15.44
C GLY A 120 14.70 -3.71 15.73
N CYS A 121 15.45 -3.24 14.72
CA CYS A 121 16.42 -2.14 14.91
C CYS A 121 15.94 -0.79 14.36
N SER A 122 14.81 -0.73 13.66
CA SER A 122 14.24 0.49 13.06
C SER A 122 15.13 1.21 12.03
N HIS A 123 16.23 0.59 11.59
CA HIS A 123 17.01 1.07 10.45
C HIS A 123 16.45 0.49 9.15
N GLY A 124 16.63 1.24 8.07
CA GLY A 124 16.10 0.86 6.77
C GLY A 124 16.73 1.63 5.63
N GLY A 125 16.10 1.60 4.47
CA GLY A 125 16.50 2.39 3.33
C GLY A 125 15.74 2.08 2.06
N HIS A 126 16.32 2.52 0.93
CA HIS A 126 15.82 2.18 -0.40
C HIS A 126 15.79 0.66 -0.55
N LEU A 127 14.69 0.12 -1.09
CA LEU A 127 14.52 -1.32 -1.32
C LEU A 127 15.76 -1.93 -1.98
N GLU A 128 16.22 -1.35 -3.08
CA GLU A 128 17.38 -1.85 -3.83
C GLU A 128 18.67 -1.86 -3.01
N HIS A 129 18.96 -0.79 -2.27
CA HIS A 129 20.17 -0.72 -1.44
C HIS A 129 20.16 -1.75 -0.33
N ILE A 130 19.01 -1.94 0.34
CA ILE A 130 18.89 -2.92 1.42
C ILE A 130 18.97 -4.34 0.86
N MET A 131 18.26 -4.65 -0.22
CA MET A 131 18.34 -5.95 -0.88
C MET A 131 19.76 -6.27 -1.34
N ASN A 132 20.48 -5.31 -1.93
CA ASN A 132 21.86 -5.51 -2.37
C ASN A 132 22.82 -5.73 -1.20
N TRP A 133 22.67 -4.98 -0.10
CA TRP A 133 23.46 -5.18 1.11
C TRP A 133 23.28 -6.59 1.70
N LEU A 134 22.03 -7.04 1.79
CA LEU A 134 21.67 -8.33 2.40
C LEU A 134 22.17 -9.54 1.60
N LYS A 135 22.54 -9.38 0.32
CA LYS A 135 23.19 -10.45 -0.47
C LYS A 135 24.55 -10.86 0.11
N SER A 136 25.25 -9.93 0.78
CA SER A 136 26.61 -10.16 1.30
C SER A 136 26.72 -10.11 2.83
N SER A 137 25.71 -9.59 3.53
CA SER A 137 25.76 -9.42 4.99
C SER A 137 24.37 -9.44 5.60
N THR A 138 24.20 -10.24 6.66
CA THR A 138 22.98 -10.25 7.48
C THR A 138 22.97 -9.13 8.54
N HIS A 139 24.07 -8.41 8.70
CA HIS A 139 24.17 -7.32 9.67
C HIS A 139 23.53 -6.04 9.13
N CYS A 140 22.98 -5.23 10.03
CA CYS A 140 22.40 -3.94 9.70
C CYS A 140 23.43 -3.02 9.01
N PRO A 141 23.10 -2.42 7.84
CA PRO A 141 24.00 -1.48 7.15
C PRO A 141 24.31 -0.23 7.97
N ALA A 142 23.49 0.10 8.97
CA ALA A 142 23.75 1.22 9.88
C ALA A 142 24.88 0.93 10.90
N GLY A 143 25.45 -0.27 10.93
CA GLY A 143 26.52 -0.64 11.86
C GLY A 143 26.06 -0.82 13.31
N CYS A 144 24.77 -1.00 13.57
CA CYS A 144 24.23 -1.11 14.93
C CYS A 144 24.37 -2.52 15.56
N GLY A 145 25.06 -3.45 14.89
CA GLY A 145 25.27 -4.83 15.34
C GLY A 145 24.06 -5.77 15.24
N HIS A 146 22.90 -5.29 14.79
CA HIS A 146 21.70 -6.13 14.67
C HIS A 146 21.77 -7.03 13.43
N LEU A 147 21.45 -8.31 13.59
CA LEU A 147 21.23 -9.24 12.48
C LEU A 147 19.81 -9.00 11.94
N CYS A 148 19.70 -8.24 10.85
CA CYS A 148 18.41 -7.83 10.33
C CYS A 148 17.85 -8.92 9.42
N GLU A 149 16.65 -9.37 9.74
CA GLU A 149 15.85 -10.23 8.87
C GLU A 149 14.67 -9.41 8.34
N TYR A 150 14.44 -9.52 7.03
CA TYR A 150 13.32 -8.93 6.33
C TYR A 150 12.53 -10.11 5.76
N THR A 151 11.66 -10.70 6.58
CA THR A 151 10.74 -11.77 6.18
C THR A 151 9.55 -11.21 5.43
#